data_AF-A0A920RWF4-F1
#
_entry.id   AF-A0A920RWF4-F1
#
_cell.length_a   1.000
_cell.length_b   1.000
_cell.length_c   1.000
_cell.angle_alpha   90.00
_cell.angle_beta   90.00
_cell.angle_gamma   90.00
#
_symmetry.space_group_name_H-M   'P 1'
#
loop_
_entity.id
_entity.type
_entity.pdbx_description
1 polymer ?
#
loop_
_entity_poly.entity_id
_entity_poly.type
_entity_poly.pdbx_seq_one_letter_code
_entity_poly.pdbx_strand_id
1 'polypeptide(L)'
;MLALWWIQTGKFLKVSSKTLNSPSQRDLTPLQKDLIYKESEFGADTYKPLPVVLSKGSGVWLWDVDGNKYLDMMSAYSAGSHGHSHPELIKVLREQSERLVLTSRAFYTETLGAFLEKLTEVSGFEIGLPMNTGAEGVETAIKAIRRWGFKSKKIPPNKAEIIVADQNFHGRTNPYH
;
A
#
# COMPACT_ATOMS: atom_id res chain seq x y z
N MET A 1 10.37 -11.41 3.75
CA MET A 1 10.24 -12.51 4.73
C MET A 1 10.38 -12.05 6.18
N LEU A 2 11.23 -11.07 6.53
CA LEU A 2 11.38 -10.59 7.92
C LEU A 2 10.21 -9.71 8.43
N ALA A 3 9.50 -8.99 7.56
CA ALA A 3 8.39 -8.11 7.97
C ALA A 3 7.13 -8.87 8.46
N LEU A 4 6.90 -10.09 7.98
CA LEU A 4 5.73 -10.90 8.35
C LEU A 4 5.89 -11.60 9.72
N TRP A 5 7.13 -11.88 10.15
CA TRP A 5 7.40 -12.52 11.44
C TRP A 5 7.22 -11.56 12.62
N TRP A 6 7.35 -10.25 12.38
CA TRP A 6 7.21 -9.21 13.40
C TRP A 6 5.74 -8.98 13.81
N ILE A 7 4.80 -9.10 12.87
CA ILE A 7 3.36 -8.89 13.09
C ILE A 7 2.76 -10.00 13.99
N GLN A 8 3.31 -11.21 13.97
CA GLN A 8 2.73 -12.36 14.68
C GLN A 8 3.20 -12.54 16.14
N THR A 9 4.30 -11.91 16.58
CA THR A 9 4.92 -12.25 17.87
C THR A 9 4.84 -11.16 18.94
N GLY A 10 4.48 -9.91 18.60
CA GLY A 10 4.22 -8.84 19.58
C GLY A 10 5.37 -8.53 20.56
N LYS A 11 6.60 -9.01 20.30
CA LYS A 11 7.74 -8.80 21.20
C LYS A 11 8.49 -7.53 20.81
N PHE A 12 8.28 -6.48 21.60
CA PHE A 12 9.06 -5.25 21.55
C PHE A 12 10.53 -5.53 21.92
N LEU A 13 11.46 -5.14 21.06
CA LEU A 13 12.84 -4.89 21.47
C LEU A 13 12.80 -3.73 22.48
N LYS A 14 13.24 -4.01 23.71
CA LYS A 14 13.25 -3.07 24.83
C LYS A 14 14.31 -2.01 24.57
N VAL A 15 13.94 -0.92 23.89
CA VAL A 15 14.75 0.29 23.81
C VAL A 15 14.67 0.99 25.17
N SER A 16 15.85 1.31 25.72
CA SER A 16 16.06 1.87 27.05
C SER A 16 15.08 3.00 27.41
N SER A 17 14.52 2.89 28.60
CA SER A 17 13.41 3.65 29.16
C SER A 17 13.78 5.11 29.48
N LYS A 18 13.14 6.04 28.77
CA LYS A 18 12.46 7.22 29.34
C LYS A 18 11.37 7.66 28.34
N THR A 19 10.12 7.38 28.72
CA THR A 19 8.84 7.84 28.12
C THR A 19 8.58 7.55 26.63
N LEU A 20 8.21 6.31 26.33
CA LEU A 20 7.31 6.00 25.20
C LEU A 20 6.30 4.96 25.69
N ASN A 21 5.21 5.40 26.33
CA ASN A 21 4.06 4.51 26.53
C ASN A 21 3.48 4.16 25.16
N SER A 22 3.20 2.88 24.94
CA SER A 22 2.57 2.41 23.70
C SER A 22 1.19 3.09 23.53
N PRO A 23 0.74 3.36 22.28
CA PRO A 23 -0.51 4.07 22.03
C PRO A 23 -1.73 3.41 22.71
N SER A 24 -1.75 2.08 22.80
CA SER A 24 -2.82 1.31 23.44
C SER A 24 -2.86 1.43 24.98
N GLN A 25 -1.86 2.05 25.60
CA GLN A 25 -1.75 2.18 27.07
C GLN A 25 -2.09 3.58 27.58
N ARG A 26 -2.45 4.52 26.70
CA ARG A 26 -2.86 5.88 27.09
C ARG A 26 -4.37 6.03 26.98
N ASP A 27 -4.94 6.76 27.94
CA ASP A 27 -6.34 7.15 27.86
C ASP A 27 -6.57 8.08 26.68
N LEU A 28 -7.59 7.75 25.88
CA LEU A 28 -7.98 8.57 24.74
C LEU A 28 -8.54 9.91 25.20
N THR A 29 -8.08 10.99 24.58
CA THR A 29 -8.63 12.33 24.80
C THR A 29 -10.06 12.41 24.27
N PRO A 30 -10.88 13.38 24.74
CA PRO A 30 -12.22 13.59 24.19
C PRO A 30 -12.22 13.79 22.67
N LEU A 31 -11.20 14.46 22.12
CA LEU A 31 -11.05 14.65 20.68
C LEU A 31 -10.81 13.33 19.95
N GLN A 32 -9.90 12.48 20.45
CA GLN A 32 -9.67 11.17 19.84
C GLN A 32 -10.92 10.28 19.91
N LYS A 33 -11.64 10.29 21.04
CA LYS A 33 -12.90 9.53 21.20
C LYS A 33 -13.95 9.97 20.18
N ASP A 34 -14.15 11.27 20.00
CA ASP A 34 -15.08 11.83 19.02
C ASP A 34 -14.72 11.44 17.58
N LEU A 35 -13.44 11.52 17.21
CA LEU A 35 -12.97 11.16 15.86
C LEU A 35 -13.11 9.65 15.59
N ILE A 36 -12.77 8.80 16.56
CA ILE A 36 -12.95 7.34 16.46
C ILE A 36 -14.44 7.00 16.37
N TYR A 37 -15.30 7.67 17.16
CA TYR A 37 -16.75 7.48 17.10
C TYR A 37 -17.29 7.80 15.70
N LYS A 38 -16.87 8.93 15.10
CA LYS A 38 -17.27 9.30 13.73
C LYS A 38 -16.87 8.24 12.71
N GLU A 39 -15.66 7.70 12.79
CA GLU A 39 -15.23 6.61 11.90
C GLU A 39 -16.07 5.35 12.12
N SER A 40 -16.42 5.01 13.36
CA SER A 40 -17.25 3.84 13.67
C SER A 40 -18.70 3.97 13.23
N GLU A 41 -19.25 5.18 13.28
CA GLU A 41 -20.66 5.46 12.95
C GLU A 41 -20.87 5.56 11.43
N PHE A 42 -19.94 6.19 10.73
CA PHE A 42 -20.08 6.48 9.30
C PHE A 42 -19.23 5.57 8.40
N GLY A 43 -18.32 4.78 8.97
CA GLY A 43 -17.44 3.86 8.25
C GLY A 43 -17.94 2.41 8.28
N ALA A 44 -17.54 1.62 7.29
CA ALA A 44 -17.82 0.18 7.27
C ALA A 44 -16.90 -0.57 8.26
N ASP A 45 -17.48 -1.43 9.11
CA ASP A 45 -16.74 -2.22 10.09
C ASP A 45 -15.93 -3.36 9.44
N THR A 46 -14.80 -3.00 8.82
CA THR A 46 -13.92 -3.89 8.06
C THR A 46 -12.51 -3.99 8.63
N TYR A 47 -12.16 -3.12 9.57
CA TYR A 47 -10.86 -3.06 10.21
C TYR A 47 -10.99 -2.91 11.72
N LYS A 48 -9.93 -3.25 12.44
CA LYS A 48 -9.79 -2.98 13.87
C LYS A 48 -8.52 -2.14 14.09
N PRO A 49 -8.57 -0.81 13.86
CA PRO A 49 -7.41 0.06 14.00
C PRO A 49 -6.90 0.12 15.44
N LEU A 50 -5.61 0.44 15.61
CA LEU A 50 -5.11 0.83 16.92
C LEU A 50 -5.79 2.14 17.36
N PRO A 51 -6.08 2.33 18.66
CA PRO A 51 -6.78 3.50 19.16
C PRO A 51 -5.82 4.71 19.21
N VAL A 52 -5.48 5.26 18.04
CA VAL A 52 -4.65 6.45 17.87
C VAL A 52 -5.10 7.21 16.62
N VAL A 53 -5.36 8.51 16.77
CA VAL A 53 -5.83 9.34 15.65
C VAL A 53 -4.68 10.21 15.14
N LEU A 54 -4.09 9.80 14.02
CA LEU A 54 -2.94 10.48 13.40
C LEU A 54 -3.35 11.74 12.62
N SER A 55 -2.58 12.81 12.74
CA SER A 55 -2.87 14.12 12.11
C SER A 55 -1.76 14.62 11.18
N LYS A 56 -0.52 14.15 11.37
CA LYS A 56 0.65 14.60 10.59
C LYS A 56 1.68 13.50 10.44
N GLY A 57 2.36 13.46 9.29
CA GLY A 57 3.51 12.59 9.05
C GLY A 57 4.65 13.32 8.34
N SER A 58 5.89 13.04 8.74
CA SER A 58 7.11 13.55 8.11
C SER A 58 8.29 12.61 8.32
N GLY A 59 8.87 12.10 7.23
CA GLY A 59 9.93 11.09 7.27
C GLY A 59 9.44 9.82 7.98
N VAL A 60 10.17 9.36 8.98
CA VAL A 60 9.81 8.18 9.79
C VAL A 60 8.83 8.49 10.94
N TRP A 61 8.42 9.75 11.09
CA TRP A 61 7.67 10.20 12.25
C TRP A 61 6.21 10.50 11.92
N LEU A 62 5.35 10.18 12.86
CA LEU A 62 3.92 10.48 12.88
C LEU A 62 3.57 11.29 14.13
N TRP A 63 2.53 12.09 14.04
CA TRP A 63 1.95 12.81 15.17
C TRP A 63 0.46 12.56 15.24
N ASP A 64 -0.08 12.37 16.45
CA ASP A 64 -1.53 12.33 16.67
C ASP A 64 -2.14 13.73 16.76
N VAL A 65 -3.46 13.79 16.87
CA VAL A 65 -4.24 15.04 17.03
C VAL A 65 -3.92 15.81 18.31
N ASP A 66 -3.35 15.13 19.32
CA ASP A 66 -2.93 15.75 20.58
C ASP A 66 -1.45 16.17 20.55
N GLY A 67 -0.77 15.98 19.41
CA GLY A 67 0.63 16.38 19.20
C GLY A 67 1.68 15.37 19.68
N ASN A 68 1.28 14.18 20.14
CA ASN A 68 2.23 13.14 20.53
C ASN A 68 2.95 12.59 19.30
N LYS A 69 4.26 12.36 19.41
CA LYS A 69 5.11 11.91 18.32
C LYS A 69 5.40 10.40 18.40
N TYR A 70 5.32 9.71 17.27
CA TYR A 70 5.49 8.26 17.14
C TYR A 70 6.47 7.91 16.02
N LEU A 71 7.33 6.91 16.25
CA LEU A 71 8.12 6.29 15.19
C LEU A 71 7.22 5.32 14.42
N ASP A 72 7.09 5.51 13.11
CA ASP A 72 6.32 4.59 12.27
C ASP A 72 7.11 3.31 11.99
N MET A 73 6.67 2.21 12.59
CA MET A 73 7.21 0.86 12.35
C MET A 73 6.30 -0.01 11.47
N MET A 74 5.20 0.56 10.95
CA MET A 74 4.27 -0.12 10.05
C MET A 74 4.47 0.28 8.59
N SER A 75 4.78 1.56 8.35
CA SER A 75 5.01 2.15 7.01
C SER A 75 3.91 1.81 6.01
N ALA A 76 2.66 1.77 6.47
CA ALA A 76 1.49 1.37 5.69
C ALA A 76 1.72 0.06 4.90
N TYR A 77 2.21 -0.98 5.58
CA TYR A 77 2.56 -2.27 4.95
C TYR A 77 3.65 -2.13 3.88
N SER A 78 4.68 -1.33 4.16
CA SER A 78 5.81 -0.98 3.28
C SER A 78 5.50 0.02 2.15
N ALA A 79 4.26 0.49 1.99
CA ALA A 79 3.94 1.52 1.00
C ALA A 79 4.66 2.86 1.28
N GLY A 80 4.87 3.19 2.56
CA GLY A 80 5.53 4.42 3.01
C GLY A 80 7.06 4.35 3.05
N SER A 81 7.70 3.53 2.19
CA SER A 81 9.16 3.27 2.27
C SER A 81 10.04 4.53 2.11
N HIS A 82 9.56 5.55 1.39
CA HIS A 82 10.27 6.83 1.23
C HIS A 82 10.06 7.81 2.41
N GLY A 83 9.30 7.39 3.43
CA GLY A 83 8.87 8.25 4.53
C GLY A 83 7.66 9.11 4.19
N HIS A 84 6.95 9.52 5.23
CA HIS A 84 5.76 10.37 5.13
C HIS A 84 6.10 11.75 4.57
N SER A 85 5.27 12.23 3.64
CA SER A 85 5.37 13.59 3.07
C SER A 85 6.76 13.95 2.53
N HIS A 86 7.41 13.01 1.82
CA HIS A 86 8.76 13.24 1.28
C HIS A 86 8.78 14.51 0.40
N PRO A 87 9.64 15.51 0.69
CA PRO A 87 9.55 16.84 0.06
C PRO A 87 9.58 16.82 -1.47
N GLU A 88 10.42 15.96 -2.05
CA GLU A 88 10.54 15.81 -3.50
C GLU A 88 9.28 15.21 -4.13
N LEU A 89 8.67 14.19 -3.50
CA LEU A 89 7.45 13.56 -4.01
C LEU A 89 6.27 14.53 -3.95
N ILE A 90 6.16 15.30 -2.86
CA ILE A 90 5.12 16.32 -2.71
C ILE A 90 5.28 17.44 -3.74
N LYS A 91 6.52 17.87 -4.01
CA LYS A 91 6.81 18.86 -5.04
C LYS A 91 6.36 18.37 -6.42
N VAL A 92 6.82 17.19 -6.84
CA VAL A 92 6.49 16.62 -8.17
C VAL A 92 4.98 16.35 -8.30
N LEU A 93 4.34 15.85 -7.24
CA LEU A 93 2.89 15.65 -7.23
C LEU A 93 2.14 16.97 -7.46
N ARG A 94 2.51 18.04 -6.77
CA ARG A 94 1.88 19.36 -6.92
C ARG A 94 2.06 19.89 -8.34
N GLU A 95 3.31 19.91 -8.83
CA GLU A 95 3.65 20.38 -10.16
C GLU A 95 2.87 19.64 -11.27
N GLN A 96 2.77 18.31 -11.19
CA GLN A 96 2.01 17.54 -12.16
C GLN A 96 0.49 17.77 -12.03
N SER A 97 -0.02 17.90 -10.79
CA SER A 97 -1.46 18.09 -10.55
C SER A 97 -2.00 19.41 -11.10
N GLU A 98 -1.17 20.45 -11.13
CA GLU A 98 -1.50 21.76 -11.71
C GLU A 98 -1.47 21.74 -13.26
N ARG A 99 -0.82 20.73 -13.86
CA ARG A 99 -0.68 20.59 -15.32
C ARG A 99 -1.74 19.66 -15.90
N LEU A 100 -1.76 18.40 -15.45
CA LEU A 100 -2.59 17.35 -16.01
C LEU A 100 -2.61 16.10 -15.12
N VAL A 101 -3.80 15.70 -14.64
CA VAL A 101 -3.95 14.56 -13.72
C VAL A 101 -4.41 13.27 -14.42
N LEU A 102 -5.34 13.34 -15.38
CA LEU A 102 -5.95 12.15 -15.96
C LEU A 102 -6.44 12.37 -17.40
N THR A 103 -6.04 11.48 -18.31
CA THR A 103 -6.45 11.50 -19.73
C THR A 103 -7.02 10.18 -20.24
N SER A 104 -7.17 9.17 -19.36
CA SER A 104 -7.38 7.76 -19.76
C SER A 104 -6.23 7.22 -20.64
N ARG A 105 -6.39 6.00 -21.16
CA ARG A 105 -5.46 5.42 -22.15
C ARG A 105 -5.83 5.75 -23.60
N ALA A 106 -6.88 6.55 -23.82
CA ALA A 106 -7.28 7.02 -25.14
C ALA A 106 -6.31 8.07 -25.72
N PHE A 107 -5.56 8.76 -24.87
CA PHE A 107 -4.57 9.77 -25.26
C PHE A 107 -3.20 9.43 -24.69
N TYR A 108 -2.14 9.85 -25.41
CA TYR A 108 -0.78 9.81 -24.89
C TYR A 108 -0.55 10.95 -23.89
N THR A 109 0.40 10.75 -22.97
CA THR A 109 0.86 11.77 -22.02
C THR A 109 2.38 11.88 -22.09
N GLU A 110 2.91 13.06 -21.77
CA GLU A 110 4.36 13.32 -21.79
C GLU A 110 5.12 12.43 -20.79
N THR A 111 4.50 12.04 -19.68
CA THR A 111 5.18 11.36 -18.56
C THR A 111 5.16 9.83 -18.64
N LEU A 112 4.14 9.23 -19.27
CA LEU A 112 3.98 7.76 -19.25
C LEU A 112 5.12 7.04 -19.98
N GLY A 113 5.60 7.59 -21.09
CA GLY A 113 6.71 6.99 -21.86
C GLY A 113 8.00 6.91 -21.04
N ALA A 114 8.44 8.03 -20.47
CA ALA A 114 9.63 8.11 -19.62
C ALA A 114 9.50 7.24 -18.36
N PHE A 115 8.30 7.17 -17.76
CA PHE A 115 8.04 6.26 -16.64
C PHE A 115 8.22 4.79 -17.04
N LEU A 116 7.67 4.37 -18.19
CA LEU A 116 7.79 3.00 -18.67
C LEU A 116 9.23 2.64 -19.01
N GLU A 117 9.98 3.54 -19.66
CA GLU A 117 11.41 3.37 -19.94
C GLU A 117 12.22 3.16 -18.65
N LYS A 118 11.98 4.00 -17.63
CA LYS A 118 12.69 3.85 -16.36
C LYS A 118 12.31 2.55 -15.66
N LEU A 119 11.04 2.16 -15.72
CA LEU A 119 10.54 0.93 -15.12
C LEU A 119 11.18 -0.31 -15.76
N THR A 120 11.28 -0.35 -17.08
CA THR A 120 11.89 -1.48 -17.81
C THR A 120 13.39 -1.56 -17.55
N GLU A 121 14.08 -0.42 -17.49
CA GLU A 121 15.51 -0.36 -17.11
C GLU A 121 15.76 -0.95 -15.71
N VAL A 122 14.98 -0.53 -14.72
CA VAL A 122 15.17 -0.95 -13.31
C VAL A 122 14.75 -2.40 -13.08
N SER A 123 13.69 -2.85 -13.76
CA SER A 123 13.14 -4.20 -13.56
C SER A 123 13.80 -5.27 -14.43
N GLY A 124 14.48 -4.89 -15.52
CA GLY A 124 15.06 -5.79 -16.51
C GLY A 124 14.03 -6.45 -17.44
N PHE A 125 12.75 -6.05 -17.37
CA PHE A 125 11.71 -6.54 -18.29
C PHE A 125 11.58 -5.65 -19.52
N GLU A 126 11.13 -6.22 -20.63
CA GLU A 126 10.99 -5.51 -21.90
C GLU A 126 9.77 -4.56 -21.94
N ILE A 127 8.69 -4.90 -21.22
CA ILE A 127 7.40 -4.18 -21.28
C ILE A 127 6.81 -4.04 -19.87
N GLY A 128 6.35 -2.83 -19.55
CA GLY A 128 5.59 -2.53 -18.34
C GLY A 128 4.10 -2.26 -18.63
N LEU A 129 3.22 -2.69 -17.71
CA LEU A 129 1.79 -2.39 -17.75
C LEU A 129 1.34 -1.85 -16.37
N PRO A 130 1.29 -0.52 -16.18
CA PRO A 130 0.93 0.08 -14.90
C PRO A 130 -0.55 -0.12 -14.58
N MET A 131 -0.82 -0.35 -13.28
CA MET A 131 -2.13 -0.51 -12.66
C MET A 131 -2.17 0.33 -11.38
N ASN A 132 -3.34 0.47 -10.75
CA ASN A 132 -3.52 1.34 -9.60
C ASN A 132 -3.33 0.60 -8.27
N THR A 133 -3.79 -0.65 -8.21
CA THR A 133 -3.72 -1.47 -6.98
C THR A 133 -2.88 -2.72 -7.16
N GLY A 134 -2.39 -3.29 -6.04
CA GLY A 134 -1.69 -4.57 -6.05
C GLY A 134 -2.57 -5.72 -6.57
N ALA A 135 -3.87 -5.70 -6.28
CA ALA A 135 -4.81 -6.72 -6.75
C ALA A 135 -4.97 -6.68 -8.29
N GLU A 136 -5.13 -5.49 -8.88
CA GLU A 136 -5.16 -5.32 -10.35
C GLU A 136 -3.87 -5.80 -11.00
N GLY A 137 -2.71 -5.54 -10.37
CA GLY A 137 -1.42 -6.03 -10.82
C GLY A 137 -1.37 -7.56 -10.89
N VAL A 138 -1.80 -8.25 -9.83
CA VAL A 138 -1.82 -9.72 -9.79
C VAL A 138 -2.85 -10.30 -10.77
N GLU A 139 -4.06 -9.74 -10.85
CA GLU A 139 -5.06 -10.19 -11.82
C GLU A 139 -4.58 -10.05 -13.26
N THR A 140 -3.91 -8.94 -13.57
CA THR A 140 -3.34 -8.69 -14.89
C THR A 140 -2.28 -9.74 -15.22
N ALA A 141 -1.41 -10.07 -14.26
CA ALA A 141 -0.42 -11.13 -14.42
C ALA A 141 -1.08 -12.50 -14.66
N ILE A 142 -2.12 -12.85 -13.90
CA ILE A 142 -2.89 -14.10 -14.08
C ILE A 142 -3.55 -14.17 -15.46
N LYS A 143 -4.20 -13.08 -15.90
CA LYS A 143 -4.81 -13.00 -17.24
C LYS A 143 -3.76 -13.11 -18.35
N ALA A 144 -2.61 -12.46 -18.19
CA ALA A 144 -1.51 -12.53 -19.14
C ALA A 144 -0.94 -13.95 -19.26
N ILE A 145 -0.64 -14.62 -18.14
CA ILE A 145 -0.05 -15.96 -18.17
C ILE A 145 -1.04 -17.01 -18.68
N ARG A 146 -2.34 -16.90 -18.37
CA ARG A 146 -3.37 -17.78 -18.94
C ARG A 146 -3.49 -17.59 -20.46
N ARG A 147 -3.52 -16.33 -20.93
CA ARG A 147 -3.53 -16.03 -22.37
C ARG A 147 -2.31 -16.62 -23.08
N TRP A 148 -1.13 -16.51 -22.48
CA TRP A 148 0.08 -17.15 -22.97
C TRP A 148 -0.03 -18.68 -22.97
N GLY A 149 -0.57 -19.28 -21.91
CA GLY A 149 -0.79 -20.72 -21.81
C GLY A 149 -1.67 -21.27 -22.94
N PHE A 150 -2.74 -20.55 -23.29
CA PHE A 150 -3.61 -20.92 -24.40
C PHE A 150 -2.95 -20.69 -25.77
N LYS A 151 -2.32 -19.53 -25.98
CA LYS A 151 -1.79 -19.16 -27.30
C LYS A 151 -0.48 -19.87 -27.65
N SER A 152 0.44 -19.94 -26.70
CA SER A 152 1.81 -20.42 -26.91
C SER A 152 1.95 -21.87 -26.48
N LYS A 153 1.52 -22.22 -25.26
CA LYS A 153 1.63 -23.59 -24.72
C LYS A 153 0.49 -24.53 -25.18
N LYS A 154 -0.54 -24.00 -25.84
CA LYS A 154 -1.70 -24.75 -26.35
C LYS A 154 -2.45 -25.54 -25.28
N ILE A 155 -2.51 -25.03 -24.05
CA ILE A 155 -3.34 -25.63 -22.99
C ILE A 155 -4.81 -25.59 -23.44
N PRO A 156 -5.59 -26.68 -23.31
CA PRO A 156 -7.00 -26.65 -23.65
C PRO A 156 -7.80 -25.63 -22.82
N PRO A 157 -8.91 -25.10 -23.36
CA PRO A 157 -9.82 -24.26 -22.57
C PRO A 157 -10.23 -24.95 -21.26
N ASN A 158 -10.33 -24.19 -20.18
CA ASN A 158 -10.72 -24.67 -18.85
C ASN A 158 -9.78 -25.74 -18.24
N LYS A 159 -8.55 -25.88 -18.77
CA LYS A 159 -7.52 -26.78 -18.23
C LYS A 159 -6.28 -26.04 -17.72
N ALA A 160 -6.29 -24.71 -17.73
CA ALA A 160 -5.20 -23.91 -17.19
C ALA A 160 -5.33 -23.80 -15.66
N GLU A 161 -4.31 -24.22 -14.95
CA GLU A 161 -4.20 -24.13 -13.50
C GLU A 161 -3.10 -23.15 -13.12
N ILE A 162 -3.30 -22.43 -12.01
CA ILE A 162 -2.32 -21.54 -11.41
C ILE A 162 -1.97 -22.09 -10.04
N ILE A 163 -0.70 -22.41 -9.84
CA ILE A 163 -0.20 -22.91 -8.55
C ILE A 163 0.07 -21.71 -7.66
N VAL A 164 -0.48 -21.74 -6.44
CA VAL A 164 -0.26 -20.72 -5.43
C VAL A 164 0.14 -21.38 -4.11
N ALA A 165 0.90 -20.66 -3.27
CA ALA A 165 1.26 -21.14 -1.95
C ALA A 165 0.06 -21.05 -0.99
N ASP A 166 -0.01 -21.95 -0.02
CA ASP A 166 -0.97 -21.81 1.09
C ASP A 166 -0.70 -20.51 1.87
N GLN A 167 -1.75 -19.89 2.41
CA GLN A 167 -1.72 -18.61 3.12
C GLN A 167 -1.13 -17.43 2.32
N ASN A 168 -1.12 -17.50 0.99
CA ASN A 168 -0.76 -16.34 0.17
C ASN A 168 -1.82 -15.23 0.30
N PHE A 169 -1.41 -13.99 0.06
CA PHE A 169 -2.31 -12.84 -0.02
C PHE A 169 -1.99 -12.01 -1.28
N HIS A 170 -2.97 -11.86 -2.15
CA HIS A 170 -2.83 -11.13 -3.42
C HIS A 170 -3.96 -10.12 -3.68
N GLY A 171 -4.66 -9.71 -2.62
CA GLY A 171 -5.79 -8.78 -2.69
C GLY A 171 -7.11 -9.41 -2.25
N ARG A 172 -8.20 -8.67 -2.48
CA ARG A 172 -9.56 -9.02 -2.02
C ARG A 172 -10.55 -9.20 -3.16
N THR A 173 -10.06 -9.47 -4.37
CA THR A 173 -10.92 -9.71 -5.53
C THR A 173 -11.42 -11.15 -5.54
N ASN A 174 -12.52 -11.41 -6.23
CA ASN A 174 -13.15 -12.72 -6.24
C ASN A 174 -12.22 -13.74 -6.93
N PRO A 175 -11.79 -14.84 -6.27
CA PRO A 175 -10.85 -15.79 -6.84
C PRO A 175 -11.41 -16.63 -7.99
N TYR A 176 -12.72 -16.58 -8.28
CA TYR A 176 -13.38 -17.43 -9.28
C TYR A 176 -13.33 -16.94 -10.74
N HIS A 177 -12.30 -16.17 -11.12
CA HIS A 177 -12.06 -15.80 -12.53
C HIS A 177 -11.01 -16.68 -13.20
#